data_AF-A0A6B1C3B1-F1
#
_entry.id   AF-A0A6B1C3B1-F1
#
_cell.length_a   1.000
_cell.length_b   1.000
_cell.length_c   1.000
_cell.angle_alpha   90.00
_cell.angle_beta   90.00
_cell.angle_gamma   90.00
#
_symmetry.space_group_name_H-M   'P 1'
#
loop_
_entity.id
_entity.type
_entity.pdbx_description
1 polymer ?
#
loop_
_entity_poly.entity_id
_entity_poly.type
_entity_poly.pdbx_seq_one_letter_code
_entity_poly.pdbx_strand_id
1 'polypeptide(L)'
;MSPSTTAAPAAASVSAAASPMPLAAPVMHATRPLRSNTPSPFIKPVCLTVIWLAPPPRRCGLPYAGSHIKRLAIHRRECESWAMAVELEWLVDQPTQSNPVMVVALEGLFDAADAATTGVRLIKESANGVEPLARIDPEGFFNFQDRRPEVRLDDNGRRVIDWPVTEVDAVERYGAKHPLVVVDGVEPHLRWRTFADYLVEVATECQAGLVVTLGAMVGLAPHTRPLGVVGSSTNVELARMFGLGRPTYEGPTGLVGALHDALDLARIPVISLRVSVPHYVPGPPNPEATRSLLKRFELITGIITDHEELDEAAAAWRERVDTAVAGDDDLKNYVAQLERQIDEADDLLPTGDDLATQFEAFLRDPWK
;
A
#
# COMPACT_ATOMS: atom_id res chain seq x y z
N MET A 1 -66.86 24.90 0.10
CA MET A 1 -65.68 24.09 0.45
C MET A 1 -65.52 23.06 -0.66
N SER A 2 -64.65 23.36 -1.61
CA SER A 2 -64.32 22.53 -2.76
C SER A 2 -62.82 22.23 -2.65
N PRO A 3 -62.35 20.98 -2.84
CA PRO A 3 -60.92 20.72 -2.85
C PRO A 3 -60.39 20.96 -4.27
N SER A 4 -59.50 21.94 -4.40
CA SER A 4 -58.70 22.17 -5.59
C SER A 4 -57.47 21.26 -5.57
N THR A 5 -57.42 20.36 -6.54
CA THR A 5 -56.27 19.54 -6.93
C THR A 5 -55.13 20.43 -7.41
N THR A 6 -53.93 20.30 -6.83
CA THR A 6 -52.71 20.91 -7.38
C THR A 6 -51.73 19.81 -7.75
N ALA A 7 -51.44 19.73 -9.05
CA ALA A 7 -50.55 18.77 -9.68
C ALA A 7 -49.07 19.13 -9.49
N ALA A 8 -48.22 18.11 -9.40
CA ALA A 8 -46.76 18.19 -9.41
C ALA A 8 -46.21 18.48 -10.83
N PRO A 9 -45.05 19.15 -10.98
CA PRO A 9 -44.44 19.33 -12.29
C PRO A 9 -43.60 18.10 -12.69
N ALA A 10 -43.73 17.74 -13.96
CA ALA A 10 -43.05 16.64 -14.63
C ALA A 10 -41.56 16.94 -14.85
N ALA A 11 -40.70 15.97 -14.54
CA ALA A 11 -39.30 15.96 -14.92
C ALA A 11 -39.17 15.53 -16.39
N ALA A 12 -38.51 16.37 -17.19
CA ALA A 12 -38.21 16.10 -18.59
C ALA A 12 -37.06 15.07 -18.69
N SER A 13 -37.36 13.94 -19.32
CA SER A 13 -36.40 12.91 -19.73
C SER A 13 -35.61 13.37 -20.96
N VAL A 14 -34.29 13.49 -20.83
CA VAL A 14 -33.38 13.57 -21.99
C VAL A 14 -32.73 12.20 -22.18
N SER A 15 -33.19 11.50 -23.21
CA SER A 15 -32.64 10.25 -23.72
C SER A 15 -31.34 10.54 -24.48
N ALA A 16 -30.22 10.00 -24.00
CA ALA A 16 -28.98 9.92 -24.76
C ALA A 16 -28.69 8.44 -25.05
N ALA A 17 -28.97 8.04 -26.29
CA ALA A 17 -28.69 6.71 -26.81
C ALA A 17 -27.17 6.50 -26.95
N ALA A 18 -26.60 5.56 -26.18
CA ALA A 18 -25.25 5.05 -26.40
C ALA A 18 -25.34 3.81 -27.30
N SER A 19 -24.82 3.91 -28.52
CA SER A 19 -24.57 2.75 -29.40
C SER A 19 -23.21 2.11 -29.05
N PRO A 20 -23.06 0.79 -29.19
CA PRO A 20 -21.87 0.07 -28.75
C PRO A 20 -20.73 0.18 -29.77
N MET A 21 -19.52 0.48 -29.32
CA MET A 21 -18.29 0.35 -30.12
C MET A 21 -17.74 -1.09 -30.03
N PRO A 22 -17.22 -1.67 -31.14
CA PRO A 22 -16.72 -3.04 -31.14
C PRO A 22 -15.25 -3.12 -30.69
N LEU A 23 -14.92 -4.19 -29.96
CA LEU A 23 -13.56 -4.64 -29.67
C LEU A 23 -12.79 -4.92 -30.97
N ALA A 24 -11.58 -4.37 -31.09
CA ALA A 24 -10.59 -4.79 -32.09
C ALA A 24 -9.35 -5.34 -31.37
N ALA A 25 -9.11 -6.64 -31.55
CA ALA A 25 -7.87 -7.33 -31.15
C ALA A 25 -6.77 -7.10 -32.21
N PRO A 26 -5.48 -6.98 -31.82
CA PRO A 26 -4.40 -6.95 -32.79
C PRO A 26 -3.94 -8.37 -33.14
N VAL A 27 -4.00 -8.69 -34.44
CA VAL A 27 -3.43 -9.88 -35.06
C VAL A 27 -1.92 -9.72 -35.19
N MET A 28 -1.13 -10.58 -34.54
CA MET A 28 0.32 -10.70 -34.80
C MET A 28 0.56 -11.62 -36.01
N HIS A 29 1.18 -11.09 -37.06
CA HIS A 29 1.77 -11.91 -38.12
C HIS A 29 3.28 -12.08 -37.90
N ALA A 30 3.68 -13.33 -37.67
CA ALA A 30 5.05 -13.78 -37.65
C ALA A 30 5.65 -13.80 -39.06
N THR A 31 6.81 -13.19 -39.28
CA THR A 31 7.69 -13.50 -40.42
C THR A 31 9.17 -13.35 -40.06
N ARG A 32 9.88 -14.49 -40.10
CA ARG A 32 11.33 -14.67 -40.32
C ARG A 32 11.45 -16.05 -41.01
N PRO A 33 12.56 -16.43 -41.70
CA PRO A 33 13.87 -15.77 -41.81
C PRO A 33 14.46 -15.78 -43.23
N LEU A 34 15.68 -15.25 -43.41
CA LEU A 34 16.71 -15.86 -44.29
C LEU A 34 18.11 -15.39 -43.86
N ARG A 35 19.05 -16.35 -43.83
CA ARG A 35 20.47 -16.22 -43.48
C ARG A 35 21.32 -15.99 -44.74
N SER A 36 22.46 -15.32 -44.61
CA SER A 36 23.70 -15.69 -45.33
C SER A 36 24.97 -15.13 -44.64
N ASN A 37 25.95 -16.01 -44.46
CA ASN A 37 27.32 -15.81 -43.93
C ASN A 37 28.19 -14.99 -44.92
N THR A 38 29.21 -14.20 -44.52
CA THR A 38 30.65 -14.60 -44.28
C THR A 38 31.53 -13.32 -44.05
N PRO A 39 32.83 -13.38 -43.63
CA PRO A 39 33.38 -12.54 -42.55
C PRO A 39 34.57 -11.57 -42.83
N SER A 40 34.84 -10.71 -41.81
CA SER A 40 36.14 -10.14 -41.34
C SER A 40 36.75 -8.89 -42.03
N PRO A 41 37.72 -8.15 -41.41
CA PRO A 41 37.76 -7.42 -40.12
C PRO A 41 38.19 -5.93 -40.31
N PHE A 42 38.15 -5.05 -39.29
CA PHE A 42 39.16 -4.00 -39.02
C PHE A 42 38.86 -3.19 -37.73
N ILE A 43 39.91 -2.58 -37.18
CA ILE A 43 40.19 -2.20 -35.78
C ILE A 43 39.80 -0.73 -35.44
N LYS A 44 39.23 -0.51 -34.23
CA LYS A 44 39.30 0.60 -33.20
C LYS A 44 39.62 2.08 -33.62
N PRO A 45 39.26 3.14 -32.81
CA PRO A 45 39.26 3.15 -31.34
C PRO A 45 38.18 3.95 -30.57
N VAL A 46 38.26 3.73 -29.26
CA VAL A 46 37.49 4.23 -28.12
C VAL A 46 37.99 5.62 -27.70
N CYS A 47 37.07 6.52 -27.33
CA CYS A 47 37.39 7.81 -26.74
C CYS A 47 37.27 7.71 -25.21
N LEU A 48 38.39 7.86 -24.51
CA LEU A 48 38.49 7.94 -23.05
C LEU A 48 38.75 9.40 -22.68
N THR A 49 37.85 10.03 -21.93
CA THR A 49 38.06 11.38 -21.41
C THR A 49 38.75 11.29 -20.05
N VAL A 50 40.00 11.75 -20.00
CA VAL A 50 40.83 11.87 -18.79
C VAL A 50 40.72 13.31 -18.27
N ILE A 51 40.23 13.48 -17.04
CA ILE A 51 40.28 14.77 -16.32
C ILE A 51 41.59 14.82 -15.54
N TRP A 52 42.39 15.85 -15.82
CA TRP A 52 43.67 16.13 -15.17
C TRP A 52 43.48 16.79 -13.79
N LEU A 53 44.13 16.23 -12.77
CA LEU A 53 44.38 16.85 -11.46
C LEU A 53 45.61 17.77 -11.54
N ALA A 54 45.48 19.04 -11.13
CA ALA A 54 46.59 19.98 -10.98
C ALA A 54 47.20 19.91 -9.56
N PRO A 55 48.53 20.09 -9.38
CA PRO A 55 49.21 19.97 -8.09
C PRO A 55 49.26 21.29 -7.29
N PRO A 56 49.52 21.26 -5.96
CA PRO A 56 49.49 22.45 -5.10
C PRO A 56 50.85 23.18 -5.06
N PRO A 57 50.89 24.51 -4.79
CA PRO A 57 52.16 25.22 -4.64
C PRO A 57 52.68 25.20 -3.18
N ARG A 58 54.00 25.03 -3.03
CA ARG A 58 54.76 25.15 -1.77
C ARG A 58 55.22 26.60 -1.52
N ARG A 59 55.38 26.93 -0.23
CA ARG A 59 55.85 28.21 0.36
C ARG A 59 57.31 28.55 0.02
N CYS A 60 57.60 29.84 -0.19
CA CYS A 60 58.90 30.48 0.03
C CYS A 60 58.69 31.92 0.58
N GLY A 61 59.63 32.39 1.41
CA GLY A 61 59.48 33.49 2.36
C GLY A 61 59.63 34.96 1.87
N LEU A 62 59.25 35.83 2.81
CA LEU A 62 59.24 37.32 2.95
C LEU A 62 60.57 38.06 2.58
N PRO A 63 60.64 39.42 2.45
CA PRO A 63 59.93 40.43 3.29
C PRO A 63 59.47 41.80 2.71
N TYR A 64 58.52 42.42 3.46
CA TYR A 64 58.26 43.84 3.78
C TYR A 64 58.08 44.93 2.69
N ALA A 65 56.88 45.54 2.62
CA ALA A 65 56.62 46.98 2.89
C ALA A 65 55.14 47.34 2.60
N GLY A 66 54.62 48.32 3.34
CA GLY A 66 53.20 48.56 3.57
C GLY A 66 52.37 49.06 2.40
N SER A 67 51.05 48.85 2.47
CA SER A 67 50.06 49.92 2.49
C SER A 67 48.62 49.36 2.51
N HIS A 68 47.77 50.12 3.17
CA HIS A 68 46.35 49.90 3.48
C HIS A 68 45.51 49.18 2.40
N ILE A 69 44.91 48.05 2.77
CA ILE A 69 43.71 47.52 2.08
C ILE A 69 42.63 47.28 3.14
N LYS A 70 41.53 48.01 2.96
CA LYS A 70 40.32 47.95 3.79
C LYS A 70 39.80 46.51 3.88
N ARG A 71 39.51 46.04 5.09
CA ARG A 71 38.69 44.85 5.33
C ARG A 71 37.33 45.05 4.66
N LEU A 72 37.13 44.47 3.49
CA LEU A 72 35.78 44.15 3.03
C LEU A 72 35.30 42.97 3.88
N ALA A 73 34.38 43.26 4.79
CA ALA A 73 33.55 42.28 5.43
C ALA A 73 32.85 41.47 4.32
N ILE A 74 33.26 40.21 4.14
CA ILE A 74 32.45 39.25 3.41
C ILE A 74 31.24 39.03 4.30
N HIS A 75 30.17 39.74 3.95
CA HIS A 75 28.84 39.50 4.45
C HIS A 75 28.55 38.02 4.18
N ARG A 76 28.54 37.24 5.25
CA ARG A 76 28.05 35.86 5.28
C ARG A 76 26.54 35.95 5.05
N ARG A 77 26.14 36.28 3.82
CA ARG A 77 24.76 36.08 3.38
C ARG A 77 24.53 34.60 3.53
N GLU A 78 23.57 34.28 4.39
CA GLU A 78 22.98 32.98 4.51
C GLU A 78 22.77 32.44 3.10
N CYS A 79 23.55 31.42 2.74
CA CYS A 79 23.00 30.42 1.86
C CYS A 79 21.88 29.80 2.67
N GLU A 80 20.69 30.39 2.59
CA GLU A 80 19.46 29.63 2.58
C GLU A 80 19.68 28.60 1.48
N SER A 81 20.22 27.44 1.89
CA SER A 81 20.06 26.23 1.14
C SER A 81 18.59 26.19 0.83
N TRP A 82 18.25 26.14 -0.46
CA TRP A 82 17.00 25.53 -0.88
C TRP A 82 16.98 24.20 -0.14
N ALA A 83 16.30 24.14 1.00
CA ALA A 83 16.08 22.91 1.70
C ALA A 83 15.38 22.08 0.64
N MET A 84 16.07 21.06 0.15
CA MET A 84 15.42 19.98 -0.57
C MET A 84 14.21 19.64 0.29
N ALA A 85 13.00 19.94 -0.19
CA ALA A 85 11.80 19.63 0.55
C ALA A 85 11.87 18.12 0.80
N VAL A 86 12.06 17.75 2.07
CA VAL A 86 12.05 16.34 2.47
C VAL A 86 10.58 15.97 2.41
N GLU A 87 10.23 15.09 1.48
CA GLU A 87 8.83 14.71 1.25
C GLU A 87 8.30 13.83 2.38
N LEU A 88 9.18 13.16 3.14
CA LEU A 88 8.84 12.53 4.41
C LEU A 88 9.01 13.54 5.56
N GLU A 89 7.91 13.89 6.22
CA GLU A 89 7.88 14.80 7.35
C GLU A 89 7.61 14.06 8.64
N TRP A 90 8.58 14.07 9.56
CA TRP A 90 8.42 13.59 10.92
C TRP A 90 7.69 14.64 11.76
N LEU A 91 6.62 14.22 12.45
CA LEU A 91 5.79 15.05 13.33
C LEU A 91 6.24 15.00 14.79
N VAL A 92 7.15 14.06 15.11
CA VAL A 92 7.73 13.84 16.43
C VAL A 92 9.26 13.79 16.35
N ASP A 93 9.93 14.16 17.43
CA ASP A 93 11.41 14.11 17.50
C ASP A 93 11.96 12.69 17.71
N GLN A 94 11.17 11.79 18.31
CA GLN A 94 11.55 10.42 18.64
C GLN A 94 10.44 9.44 18.22
N PRO A 95 10.48 8.90 17.00
CA PRO A 95 9.43 8.00 16.50
C PRO A 95 9.56 6.56 16.98
N THR A 96 10.66 6.21 17.65
CA THR A 96 10.97 4.85 18.06
C THR A 96 9.86 4.22 18.90
N GLN A 97 9.40 3.05 18.47
CA GLN A 97 8.46 2.22 19.20
C GLN A 97 9.19 0.95 19.67
N SER A 98 8.78 0.38 20.81
CA SER A 98 9.45 -0.82 21.34
C SER A 98 9.10 -2.07 20.52
N ASN A 99 9.79 -2.28 19.40
CA ASN A 99 9.63 -3.41 18.49
C ASN A 99 8.17 -3.56 17.98
N PRO A 100 7.61 -2.57 17.27
CA PRO A 100 6.23 -2.59 16.83
C PRO A 100 6.01 -3.56 15.67
N VAL A 101 4.75 -3.95 15.48
CA VAL A 101 4.27 -4.40 14.17
C VAL A 101 3.87 -3.16 13.37
N MET A 102 4.43 -2.99 12.17
CA MET A 102 4.02 -1.95 11.24
C MET A 102 3.03 -2.53 10.24
N VAL A 103 1.80 -2.04 10.20
CA VAL A 103 0.78 -2.45 9.21
C VAL A 103 0.67 -1.39 8.13
N VAL A 104 0.66 -1.81 6.86
CA VAL A 104 0.54 -0.91 5.70
C VAL A 104 -0.70 -1.29 4.90
N ALA A 105 -1.61 -0.34 4.71
CA ALA A 105 -2.78 -0.48 3.84
C ALA A 105 -2.90 0.75 2.93
N LEU A 106 -3.08 0.53 1.64
CA LEU A 106 -3.09 1.60 0.65
C LEU A 106 -4.32 1.46 -0.26
N GLU A 107 -5.08 2.53 -0.43
CA GLU A 107 -6.14 2.60 -1.43
C GLU A 107 -5.53 2.40 -2.81
N GLY A 108 -6.26 1.74 -3.72
CA GLY A 108 -5.85 1.60 -5.11
C GLY A 108 -5.95 0.17 -5.60
N LEU A 109 -4.97 -0.26 -6.42
CA LEU A 109 -5.03 -1.55 -7.10
C LEU A 109 -5.03 -2.73 -6.11
N PHE A 110 -4.38 -2.55 -4.96
CA PHE A 110 -4.18 -3.60 -3.96
C PHE A 110 -5.29 -3.67 -2.90
N ASP A 111 -6.34 -2.84 -3.01
CA ASP A 111 -7.39 -2.76 -2.00
C ASP A 111 -8.80 -2.88 -2.60
N ALA A 112 -9.11 -4.05 -3.17
CA ALA A 112 -10.44 -4.33 -3.68
C ALA A 112 -11.52 -4.15 -2.59
N ALA A 113 -12.58 -3.41 -2.94
CA ALA A 113 -13.70 -3.10 -2.05
C ALA A 113 -13.30 -2.36 -0.75
N ASP A 114 -12.18 -1.61 -0.80
CA ASP A 114 -11.63 -0.78 0.28
C ASP A 114 -11.43 -1.57 1.59
N ALA A 115 -11.20 -2.89 1.48
CA ALA A 115 -11.27 -3.80 2.60
C ALA A 115 -10.11 -3.59 3.60
N ALA A 116 -8.90 -3.36 3.11
CA ALA A 116 -7.69 -3.15 3.89
C ALA A 116 -7.64 -1.77 4.52
N THR A 117 -7.92 -0.72 3.75
CA THR A 117 -7.95 0.67 4.25
C THR A 117 -9.08 0.87 5.26
N THR A 118 -10.28 0.31 5.01
CA THR A 118 -11.35 0.26 6.01
C THR A 118 -10.90 -0.48 7.26
N GLY A 119 -10.16 -1.57 7.12
CA GLY A 119 -9.66 -2.35 8.26
C GLY A 119 -8.73 -1.54 9.17
N VAL A 120 -7.69 -0.92 8.62
CA VAL A 120 -6.77 -0.11 9.44
C VAL A 120 -7.44 1.12 10.04
N ARG A 121 -8.41 1.71 9.35
CA ARG A 121 -9.22 2.81 9.89
C ARG A 121 -10.04 2.37 11.10
N LEU A 122 -10.67 1.19 11.06
CA LEU A 122 -11.39 0.63 12.22
C LEU A 122 -10.46 0.36 13.40
N ILE A 123 -9.23 -0.11 13.15
CA ILE A 123 -8.22 -0.26 14.21
C ILE A 123 -7.89 1.09 14.85
N LYS A 124 -7.73 2.15 14.05
CA LYS A 124 -7.49 3.52 14.55
C LYS A 124 -8.70 4.07 15.33
N GLU A 125 -9.92 3.86 14.84
CA GLU A 125 -11.16 4.35 15.47
C GLU A 125 -11.46 3.70 16.82
N SER A 126 -11.10 2.43 16.99
CA SER A 126 -11.27 1.67 18.24
C SER A 126 -10.05 1.76 19.17
N ALA A 127 -9.00 2.49 18.79
CA ALA A 127 -7.75 2.57 19.56
C ALA A 127 -7.90 3.27 20.91
N ASN A 128 -7.01 2.93 21.85
CA ASN A 128 -6.94 3.62 23.15
C ASN A 128 -6.20 4.97 23.07
N GLY A 129 -5.32 5.10 22.08
CA GLY A 129 -4.58 6.31 21.75
C GLY A 129 -4.04 6.21 20.32
N VAL A 130 -3.99 7.34 19.63
CA VAL A 130 -3.39 7.48 18.29
C VAL A 130 -2.47 8.69 18.33
N GLU A 131 -1.19 8.48 18.04
CA GLU A 131 -0.17 9.53 17.96
C GLU A 131 0.38 9.61 16.52
N PRO A 132 0.18 10.73 15.82
CA PRO A 132 0.76 10.94 14.50
C PRO A 132 2.29 11.02 14.58
N LEU A 133 2.98 10.14 13.86
CA LEU A 133 4.45 10.07 13.84
C LEU A 133 5.04 10.78 12.63
N ALA A 134 4.47 10.56 11.44
CA ALA A 134 4.99 11.10 10.20
C ALA A 134 3.90 11.22 9.13
N ARG A 135 4.20 11.96 8.06
CA ARG A 135 3.41 11.99 6.84
C ARG A 135 4.31 12.06 5.61
N ILE A 136 3.84 11.52 4.48
CA ILE A 136 4.51 11.69 3.19
C ILE A 136 3.73 12.71 2.37
N ASP A 137 4.39 13.81 2.00
CA ASP A 137 3.84 14.87 1.16
C ASP A 137 3.54 14.32 -0.25
N PRO A 138 2.35 14.59 -0.81
CA PRO A 138 1.93 13.99 -2.07
C PRO A 138 2.48 14.64 -3.33
N GLU A 139 3.08 15.84 -3.26
CA GLU A 139 3.38 16.67 -4.43
C GLU A 139 4.28 15.95 -5.44
N GLY A 140 5.28 15.19 -4.95
CA GLY A 140 6.20 14.42 -5.77
C GLY A 140 5.66 13.07 -6.29
N PHE A 141 4.53 12.59 -5.77
CA PHE A 141 4.11 11.19 -5.92
C PHE A 141 2.77 11.00 -6.63
N PHE A 142 1.92 12.03 -6.65
CA PHE A 142 0.56 11.93 -7.15
C PHE A 142 0.35 12.68 -8.46
N ASN A 143 -0.36 12.05 -9.39
CA ASN A 143 -0.97 12.77 -10.50
C ASN A 143 -2.31 13.34 -10.03
N PHE A 144 -2.34 14.63 -9.69
CA PHE A 144 -3.57 15.28 -9.21
C PHE A 144 -4.66 15.45 -10.27
N GLN A 145 -4.39 15.12 -11.54
CA GLN A 145 -5.44 15.00 -12.55
C GLN A 145 -6.25 13.70 -12.40
N ASP A 146 -5.57 12.63 -11.95
CA ASP A 146 -6.16 11.31 -11.75
C ASP A 146 -6.78 11.22 -10.35
N ARG A 147 -6.01 11.54 -9.29
CA ARG A 147 -6.50 11.66 -7.91
C ARG A 147 -6.62 13.12 -7.51
N ARG A 148 -7.82 13.69 -7.75
CA ARG A 148 -8.10 15.10 -7.46
C ARG A 148 -8.22 15.33 -5.94
N PRO A 149 -7.59 16.38 -5.39
CA PRO A 149 -7.86 16.83 -4.04
C PRO A 149 -9.32 17.24 -3.87
N GLU A 150 -9.88 16.96 -2.70
CA GLU A 150 -11.28 17.26 -2.41
C GLU A 150 -11.42 18.55 -1.62
N VAL A 151 -12.57 19.19 -1.77
CA VAL A 151 -12.90 20.42 -1.04
C VAL A 151 -13.84 20.04 0.08
N ARG A 152 -13.49 20.39 1.31
CA ARG A 152 -14.32 20.16 2.49
C ARG A 152 -14.48 21.45 3.30
N LEU A 153 -15.51 21.50 4.14
CA LEU A 153 -15.64 22.50 5.19
C LEU A 153 -15.21 21.86 6.52
N ASP A 154 -14.31 22.52 7.25
CA ASP A 154 -13.99 22.12 8.61
C ASP A 154 -15.15 22.42 9.58
N ASP A 155 -15.02 22.02 10.85
CA ASP A 155 -16.08 22.17 11.87
C ASP A 155 -16.49 23.63 12.11
N ASN A 156 -15.64 24.59 11.71
CA ASN A 156 -15.90 26.01 11.79
C ASN A 156 -16.50 26.60 10.49
N GLY A 157 -16.83 25.73 9.52
CA GLY A 157 -17.34 26.12 8.21
C GLY A 157 -16.29 26.73 7.28
N ARG A 158 -14.99 26.63 7.61
CA ARG A 158 -13.92 27.15 6.75
C ARG A 158 -13.57 26.12 5.68
N ARG A 159 -13.45 26.60 4.45
CA ARG A 159 -13.06 25.78 3.30
C ARG A 159 -11.61 25.33 3.41
N VAL A 160 -11.40 24.03 3.40
CA VAL A 160 -10.10 23.36 3.34
C VAL A 160 -10.02 22.48 2.09
N ILE A 161 -8.80 22.16 1.66
CA ILE A 161 -8.54 21.22 0.57
C ILE A 161 -7.88 20.01 1.20
N ASP A 162 -8.52 18.85 1.07
CA ASP A 162 -7.99 17.58 1.53
C ASP A 162 -7.18 16.98 0.37
N TRP A 163 -5.85 16.98 0.55
CA TRP A 163 -4.91 16.36 -0.38
C TRP A 163 -4.79 14.87 -0.04
N PRO A 164 -4.54 13.98 -1.04
CA PRO A 164 -4.17 12.61 -0.72
C PRO A 164 -2.89 12.66 0.12
N VAL A 165 -2.86 11.99 1.26
CA VAL A 165 -1.70 11.93 2.14
C VAL A 165 -1.50 10.49 2.57
N THR A 166 -0.25 10.11 2.85
CA THR A 166 0.04 8.87 3.56
C THR A 166 0.45 9.24 4.97
N GLU A 167 -0.34 8.79 5.92
CA GLU A 167 -0.14 9.05 7.34
C GLU A 167 0.54 7.85 8.00
N VAL A 168 1.35 8.14 9.01
CA VAL A 168 2.01 7.14 9.85
C VAL A 168 1.65 7.47 11.30
N ASP A 169 0.97 6.56 11.97
CA ASP A 169 0.51 6.74 13.35
C ASP A 169 0.97 5.60 14.24
N ALA A 170 1.40 5.91 15.47
CA ALA A 170 1.48 4.95 16.56
C ALA A 170 0.08 4.74 17.14
N VAL A 171 -0.33 3.48 17.27
CA VAL A 171 -1.65 3.09 17.76
C VAL A 171 -1.51 2.26 19.03
N GLU A 172 -2.08 2.77 20.11
CA GLU A 172 -2.12 2.10 21.41
C GLU A 172 -3.33 1.18 21.51
N ARG A 173 -3.08 -0.09 21.85
CA ARG A 173 -4.10 -1.12 22.06
C ARG A 173 -3.84 -1.84 23.39
N TYR A 174 -4.82 -1.82 24.28
CA TYR A 174 -4.69 -2.51 25.56
C TYR A 174 -4.47 -4.00 25.38
N GLY A 175 -3.53 -4.55 26.13
CA GLY A 175 -3.18 -5.97 26.08
C GLY A 175 -2.35 -6.39 24.87
N ALA A 176 -2.06 -5.49 23.92
CA ALA A 176 -1.12 -5.77 22.86
C ALA A 176 0.29 -5.93 23.43
N LYS A 177 0.97 -7.01 23.06
CA LYS A 177 2.35 -7.29 23.49
C LYS A 177 3.37 -6.44 22.75
N HIS A 178 3.02 -5.98 21.56
CA HIS A 178 3.83 -5.16 20.68
C HIS A 178 3.04 -3.91 20.31
N PRO A 179 3.67 -2.72 20.28
CA PRO A 179 3.01 -1.53 19.75
C PRO A 179 2.62 -1.74 18.28
N LEU A 180 1.61 -1.00 17.82
CA LEU A 180 1.20 -1.00 16.43
C LEU A 180 1.59 0.33 15.79
N VAL A 181 2.24 0.29 14.63
CA VAL A 181 2.40 1.45 13.76
C VAL A 181 1.52 1.23 12.53
N VAL A 182 0.60 2.14 12.26
CA VAL A 182 -0.29 2.10 11.10
C VAL A 182 0.24 3.05 10.04
N VAL A 183 0.37 2.55 8.82
CA VAL A 183 0.58 3.35 7.62
C VAL A 183 -0.67 3.20 6.74
N ASP A 184 -1.40 4.30 6.57
CA ASP A 184 -2.58 4.34 5.72
C ASP A 184 -2.53 5.53 4.75
N GLY A 185 -3.01 5.30 3.53
CA GLY A 185 -2.97 6.30 2.48
C GLY A 185 -3.42 5.76 1.13
N VAL A 186 -3.04 6.46 0.06
CA VAL A 186 -3.35 6.08 -1.33
C VAL A 186 -2.08 5.62 -2.02
N GLU A 187 -2.18 4.58 -2.86
CA GLU A 187 -1.06 4.14 -3.69
C GLU A 187 -0.59 5.31 -4.59
N PRO A 188 0.70 5.70 -4.54
CA PRO A 188 1.23 6.80 -5.34
C PRO A 188 1.25 6.45 -6.82
N HIS A 189 1.23 7.44 -7.69
CA HIS A 189 1.27 7.26 -9.15
C HIS A 189 2.70 7.19 -9.69
N LEU A 190 3.62 7.86 -9.02
CA LEU A 190 4.99 8.10 -9.47
C LEU A 190 6.00 7.70 -8.40
N ARG A 191 7.27 7.56 -8.80
CA ARG A 191 8.44 7.45 -7.90
C ARG A 191 8.34 6.36 -6.81
N TRP A 192 7.75 5.21 -7.13
CA TRP A 192 7.59 4.09 -6.19
C TRP A 192 8.86 3.65 -5.46
N ARG A 193 10.03 3.73 -6.11
CA ARG A 193 11.32 3.44 -5.44
C ARG A 193 11.56 4.38 -4.26
N THR A 194 11.46 5.69 -4.47
CA THR A 194 11.64 6.69 -3.42
C THR A 194 10.56 6.57 -2.33
N PHE A 195 9.32 6.30 -2.73
CA PHE A 195 8.24 6.12 -1.78
C PHE A 195 8.46 4.87 -0.89
N ALA A 196 8.90 3.76 -1.50
CA ALA A 196 9.27 2.56 -0.76
C ALA A 196 10.46 2.82 0.17
N ASP A 197 11.48 3.57 -0.27
CA ASP A 197 12.62 3.97 0.57
C ASP A 197 12.15 4.76 1.80
N TYR A 198 11.17 5.66 1.67
CA TYR A 198 10.59 6.38 2.81
C TYR A 198 9.83 5.46 3.77
N LEU A 199 9.09 4.47 3.28
CA LEU A 199 8.44 3.49 4.15
C LEU A 199 9.45 2.57 4.85
N VAL A 200 10.58 2.26 4.20
CA VAL A 200 11.71 1.57 4.83
C VAL A 200 12.36 2.43 5.91
N GLU A 201 12.53 3.74 5.67
CA GLU A 201 13.01 4.70 6.66
C GLU A 201 12.07 4.75 7.86
N VAL A 202 10.75 4.85 7.63
CA VAL A 202 9.74 4.80 8.69
C VAL A 202 9.84 3.51 9.51
N ALA A 203 9.91 2.35 8.85
CA ALA A 203 10.06 1.06 9.52
C ALA A 203 11.34 0.99 10.37
N THR A 204 12.43 1.56 9.87
CA THR A 204 13.75 1.56 10.53
C THR A 204 13.75 2.46 11.77
N GLU A 205 13.28 3.70 11.63
CA GLU A 205 13.26 4.69 12.72
C GLU A 205 12.25 4.31 13.82
N CYS A 206 11.14 3.68 13.45
CA CYS A 206 10.18 3.10 14.39
C CYS A 206 10.68 1.77 15.02
N GLN A 207 11.79 1.20 14.52
CA GLN A 207 12.35 -0.09 14.91
C GLN A 207 11.38 -1.28 14.73
N ALA A 208 10.64 -1.30 13.62
CA ALA A 208 9.64 -2.33 13.34
C ALA A 208 10.24 -3.74 13.34
N GLY A 209 9.64 -4.63 14.14
CA GLY A 209 10.01 -6.05 14.19
C GLY A 209 9.38 -6.88 13.09
N LEU A 210 8.24 -6.43 12.57
CA LEU A 210 7.55 -7.01 11.43
C LEU A 210 6.77 -5.93 10.68
N VAL A 211 6.84 -5.97 9.36
CA VAL A 211 5.95 -5.22 8.47
C VAL A 211 4.88 -6.15 7.89
N VAL A 212 3.61 -5.74 7.96
CA VAL A 212 2.48 -6.48 7.41
C VAL A 212 1.75 -5.62 6.39
N THR A 213 1.80 -5.97 5.12
CA THR A 213 0.98 -5.29 4.10
C THR A 213 -0.38 -5.95 4.00
N LEU A 214 -1.45 -5.18 4.18
CA LEU A 214 -2.83 -5.62 4.03
C LEU A 214 -3.34 -5.26 2.63
N GLY A 215 -4.16 -6.14 2.06
CA GLY A 215 -4.81 -5.87 0.79
C GLY A 215 -6.00 -6.77 0.51
N ALA A 216 -6.63 -6.49 -0.63
CA ALA A 216 -7.73 -7.25 -1.15
C ALA A 216 -7.62 -7.35 -2.67
N MET A 217 -7.94 -8.52 -3.20
CA MET A 217 -7.94 -8.76 -4.64
C MET A 217 -9.27 -9.36 -5.08
N VAL A 218 -9.73 -8.97 -6.25
CA VAL A 218 -10.86 -9.61 -6.91
C VAL A 218 -10.45 -11.04 -7.31
N GLY A 219 -11.25 -12.02 -6.93
CA GLY A 219 -10.91 -13.43 -7.10
C GLY A 219 -12.10 -14.37 -7.23
N LEU A 220 -11.76 -15.66 -7.25
CA LEU A 220 -12.69 -16.78 -7.37
C LEU A 220 -13.09 -17.28 -5.97
N ALA A 221 -13.87 -16.47 -5.26
CA ALA A 221 -14.39 -16.81 -3.94
C ALA A 221 -15.93 -16.89 -3.96
N PRO A 222 -16.56 -17.90 -3.33
CA PRO A 222 -17.97 -17.90 -3.02
C PRO A 222 -18.24 -16.98 -1.81
N HIS A 223 -19.24 -16.10 -1.92
CA HIS A 223 -19.67 -15.24 -0.81
C HIS A 223 -20.35 -16.01 0.34
N THR A 224 -20.70 -17.28 0.11
CA THR A 224 -21.36 -18.20 1.04
C THR A 224 -20.39 -18.98 1.93
N ARG A 225 -19.09 -18.68 1.88
CA ARG A 225 -18.04 -19.22 2.76
C ARG A 225 -17.25 -18.05 3.37
N PRO A 226 -16.54 -18.25 4.50
CA PRO A 226 -15.58 -17.26 4.99
C PRO A 226 -14.59 -16.89 3.88
N LEU A 227 -14.34 -15.60 3.68
CA LEU A 227 -13.46 -15.18 2.61
C LEU A 227 -12.01 -15.55 2.96
N GLY A 228 -11.40 -16.36 2.09
CA GLY A 228 -10.02 -16.81 2.28
C GLY A 228 -9.04 -15.64 2.30
N VAL A 229 -8.18 -15.61 3.32
CA VAL A 229 -7.05 -14.68 3.42
C VAL A 229 -5.77 -15.44 3.14
N VAL A 230 -5.14 -15.13 2.02
CA VAL A 230 -3.87 -15.72 1.63
C VAL A 230 -2.74 -14.86 2.21
N GLY A 231 -1.91 -15.49 3.02
CA GLY A 231 -0.67 -14.92 3.51
C GLY A 231 0.52 -15.35 2.64
N SER A 232 1.48 -14.45 2.44
CA SER A 232 2.72 -14.79 1.73
C SER A 232 3.95 -14.03 2.26
N SER A 233 5.11 -14.67 2.14
CA SER A 233 6.41 -14.04 2.39
C SER A 233 7.48 -14.65 1.48
N THR A 234 8.42 -13.82 1.05
CA THR A 234 9.65 -14.22 0.34
C THR A 234 10.65 -14.88 1.29
N ASN A 235 10.64 -14.48 2.57
CA ASN A 235 11.45 -15.08 3.62
C ASN A 235 10.89 -16.48 3.99
N VAL A 236 11.71 -17.50 3.77
CA VAL A 236 11.33 -18.91 3.96
C VAL A 236 11.03 -19.24 5.42
N GLU A 237 11.71 -18.58 6.35
CA GLU A 237 11.56 -18.82 7.77
C GLU A 237 10.25 -18.20 8.27
N LEU A 238 9.97 -16.94 7.90
CA LEU A 238 8.67 -16.31 8.18
C LEU A 238 7.52 -17.09 7.54
N ALA A 239 7.69 -17.50 6.28
CA ALA A 239 6.67 -18.27 5.58
C ALA A 239 6.37 -19.61 6.27
N ARG A 240 7.41 -20.35 6.70
CA ARG A 240 7.22 -21.59 7.46
C ARG A 240 6.55 -21.34 8.80
N MET A 241 7.00 -20.31 9.51
CA MET A 241 6.57 -19.96 10.86
C MET A 241 5.11 -19.49 10.92
N PHE A 242 4.65 -18.77 9.91
CA PHE A 242 3.27 -18.29 9.82
C PHE A 242 2.38 -19.14 8.90
N GLY A 243 2.87 -20.29 8.44
CA GLY A 243 2.15 -21.14 7.49
C GLY A 243 1.71 -20.39 6.23
N LEU A 244 2.57 -19.50 5.73
CA LEU A 244 2.30 -18.65 4.56
C LEU A 244 2.81 -19.31 3.29
N GLY A 245 2.15 -18.97 2.18
CA GLY A 245 2.63 -19.33 0.86
C GLY A 245 3.91 -18.58 0.49
N ARG A 246 4.63 -19.11 -0.50
CA ARG A 246 5.70 -18.36 -1.17
C ARG A 246 5.12 -17.72 -2.43
N PRO A 247 5.38 -16.42 -2.70
CA PRO A 247 4.91 -15.79 -3.91
C PRO A 247 5.58 -16.43 -5.14
N THR A 248 4.78 -16.78 -6.15
CA THR A 248 5.25 -17.39 -7.42
C THR A 248 4.83 -16.60 -8.66
N TYR A 249 4.15 -15.47 -8.47
CA TYR A 249 3.61 -14.67 -9.56
C TYR A 249 4.71 -13.89 -10.29
N GLU A 250 4.66 -13.89 -11.62
CA GLU A 250 5.49 -13.08 -12.50
C GLU A 250 4.60 -12.20 -13.37
N GLY A 251 4.80 -10.88 -13.31
CA GLY A 251 4.01 -9.93 -14.09
C GLY A 251 4.06 -8.50 -13.52
N PRO A 252 3.17 -7.60 -13.98
CA PRO A 252 3.05 -6.25 -13.44
C PRO A 252 2.80 -6.27 -11.93
N THR A 253 3.38 -5.30 -11.22
CA THR A 253 3.24 -5.09 -9.77
C THR A 253 2.88 -3.64 -9.47
N GLY A 254 2.38 -3.39 -8.27
CA GLY A 254 2.19 -2.07 -7.67
C GLY A 254 3.28 -1.71 -6.67
N LEU A 255 3.04 -0.63 -5.91
CA LEU A 255 3.92 -0.17 -4.83
C LEU A 255 4.18 -1.26 -3.80
N VAL A 256 3.17 -2.06 -3.43
CA VAL A 256 3.34 -3.13 -2.43
C VAL A 256 4.45 -4.11 -2.82
N GLY A 257 4.54 -4.50 -4.09
CA GLY A 257 5.64 -5.37 -4.53
C GLY A 257 7.00 -4.67 -4.51
N ALA A 258 7.05 -3.38 -4.86
CA ALA A 258 8.29 -2.58 -4.74
C ALA A 258 8.72 -2.39 -3.28
N LEU A 259 7.77 -2.22 -2.37
CA LEU A 259 8.00 -2.12 -0.93
C LEU A 259 8.52 -3.44 -0.34
N HIS A 260 7.95 -4.58 -0.73
CA HIS A 260 8.43 -5.90 -0.30
C HIS A 260 9.88 -6.13 -0.72
N ASP A 261 10.23 -5.80 -1.97
CA ASP A 261 11.62 -5.87 -2.47
C ASP A 261 12.57 -4.97 -1.66
N ALA A 262 12.16 -3.73 -1.39
CA ALA A 262 12.96 -2.78 -0.61
C ALA A 262 13.15 -3.23 0.86
N LEU A 263 12.11 -3.74 1.51
CA LEU A 263 12.17 -4.26 2.89
C LEU A 263 13.05 -5.50 2.98
N ASP A 264 12.96 -6.42 2.02
CA ASP A 264 13.82 -7.61 1.94
C ASP A 264 15.30 -7.21 1.78
N LEU A 265 15.61 -6.24 0.91
CA LEU A 265 16.96 -5.71 0.74
C LEU A 265 17.49 -5.04 2.03
N ALA A 266 16.60 -4.37 2.77
CA ALA A 266 16.91 -3.79 4.08
C ALA A 266 16.98 -4.83 5.21
N ARG A 267 16.61 -6.10 4.94
CA ARG A 267 16.48 -7.20 5.92
C ARG A 267 15.48 -6.90 7.03
N ILE A 268 14.41 -6.17 6.71
CA ILE A 268 13.28 -5.93 7.60
C ILE A 268 12.24 -7.03 7.34
N PRO A 269 11.83 -7.80 8.36
CA PRO A 269 10.83 -8.86 8.19
C PRO A 269 9.53 -8.32 7.60
N VAL A 270 9.04 -8.94 6.52
CA VAL A 270 7.79 -8.53 5.86
C VAL A 270 6.92 -9.72 5.46
N ILE A 271 5.62 -9.56 5.65
CA ILE A 271 4.59 -10.48 5.16
C ILE A 271 3.47 -9.70 4.44
N SER A 272 2.76 -10.36 3.53
CA SER A 272 1.57 -9.83 2.89
C SER A 272 0.35 -10.68 3.24
N LEU A 273 -0.74 -10.04 3.65
CA LEU A 273 -2.05 -10.67 3.83
C LEU A 273 -3.02 -10.09 2.82
N ARG A 274 -3.68 -10.96 2.06
CA ARG A 274 -4.66 -10.56 1.05
C ARG A 274 -5.93 -11.36 1.14
N VAL A 275 -7.07 -10.68 1.23
CA VAL A 275 -8.39 -11.31 1.14
C VAL A 275 -8.86 -11.41 -0.30
N SER A 276 -9.48 -12.54 -0.67
CA SER A 276 -10.08 -12.72 -1.98
C SER A 276 -11.55 -12.27 -1.98
N VAL A 277 -11.85 -11.17 -2.69
CA VAL A 277 -13.19 -10.62 -2.84
C VAL A 277 -13.88 -11.28 -4.05
N PRO A 278 -15.12 -11.80 -3.93
CA PRO A 278 -15.83 -12.38 -5.06
C PRO A 278 -16.01 -11.38 -6.21
N HIS A 279 -15.64 -11.73 -7.43
CA HIS A 279 -15.71 -10.81 -8.58
C HIS A 279 -17.11 -10.41 -9.04
N TYR A 280 -18.14 -11.16 -8.62
CA TYR A 280 -19.54 -10.91 -8.99
C TYR A 280 -20.30 -10.09 -7.94
N VAL A 281 -19.67 -9.71 -6.82
CA VAL A 281 -20.31 -8.87 -5.80
C VAL A 281 -20.16 -7.38 -6.14
N PRO A 282 -21.10 -6.52 -5.69
CA PRO A 282 -20.99 -5.09 -5.88
C PRO A 282 -19.68 -4.51 -5.29
N GLY A 283 -19.31 -3.33 -5.80
CA GLY A 283 -18.16 -2.56 -5.31
C GLY A 283 -18.26 -2.17 -3.83
N PRO A 284 -17.25 -1.45 -3.30
CA PRO A 284 -17.14 -1.12 -1.88
C PRO A 284 -18.42 -0.50 -1.29
N PRO A 285 -18.68 -0.69 0.03
CA PRO A 285 -17.86 -1.42 1.00
C PRO A 285 -18.13 -2.93 1.06
N ASN A 286 -17.12 -3.72 1.42
CA ASN A 286 -17.27 -5.16 1.72
C ASN A 286 -16.86 -5.49 3.17
N PRO A 287 -17.80 -5.48 4.13
CA PRO A 287 -17.51 -5.73 5.54
C PRO A 287 -17.02 -7.15 5.83
N GLU A 288 -17.44 -8.17 5.07
CA GLU A 288 -16.94 -9.55 5.24
C GLU A 288 -15.46 -9.66 4.84
N ALA A 289 -15.03 -8.94 3.80
CA ALA A 289 -13.65 -8.90 3.37
C ALA A 289 -12.76 -8.22 4.41
N THR A 290 -13.15 -7.04 4.90
CA THR A 290 -12.45 -6.34 5.97
C THR A 290 -12.35 -7.21 7.23
N ARG A 291 -13.48 -7.77 7.66
CA ARG A 291 -13.54 -8.66 8.82
C ARG A 291 -12.61 -9.86 8.71
N SER A 292 -12.63 -10.55 7.56
CA SER A 292 -11.77 -11.72 7.33
C SER A 292 -10.29 -11.34 7.37
N LEU A 293 -9.93 -10.19 6.80
CA LEU A 293 -8.57 -9.67 6.78
C LEU A 293 -8.08 -9.30 8.19
N LEU A 294 -8.88 -8.58 8.96
CA LEU A 294 -8.58 -8.21 10.34
C LEU A 294 -8.48 -9.45 11.25
N LYS A 295 -9.41 -10.39 11.13
CA LYS A 295 -9.36 -11.66 11.85
C LYS A 295 -8.07 -12.42 11.60
N ARG A 296 -7.60 -12.47 10.34
CA ARG A 296 -6.35 -13.14 9.99
C ARG A 296 -5.13 -12.36 10.50
N PHE A 297 -5.17 -11.04 10.44
CA PHE A 297 -4.13 -10.18 10.98
C PHE A 297 -3.97 -10.38 12.49
N GLU A 298 -5.07 -10.36 13.24
CA GLU A 298 -5.10 -10.62 14.69
C GLU A 298 -4.57 -12.02 15.02
N LEU A 299 -4.98 -13.05 14.28
CA LEU A 299 -4.49 -14.41 14.47
C LEU A 299 -2.97 -14.53 14.29
N ILE A 300 -2.39 -13.81 13.34
CA ILE A 300 -0.95 -13.86 13.07
C ILE A 300 -0.17 -12.99 14.06
N THR A 301 -0.66 -11.79 14.36
CA THR A 301 0.12 -10.78 15.11
C THR A 301 -0.21 -10.74 16.60
N GLY A 302 -1.32 -11.37 17.02
CA GLY A 302 -1.85 -11.26 18.38
C GLY A 302 -2.39 -9.86 18.73
N ILE A 303 -2.42 -8.92 17.78
CA ILE A 303 -2.96 -7.58 17.99
C ILE A 303 -4.47 -7.62 17.81
N ILE A 304 -5.20 -7.30 18.88
CA ILE A 304 -6.66 -7.27 18.89
C ILE A 304 -7.15 -6.20 17.91
N THR A 305 -8.05 -6.57 17.01
CA THR A 305 -8.58 -5.74 15.93
C THR A 305 -10.05 -5.35 16.10
N ASP A 306 -10.76 -5.94 17.08
CA ASP A 306 -12.21 -5.80 17.27
C ASP A 306 -13.01 -6.16 16.00
N HIS A 307 -12.50 -7.11 15.21
CA HIS A 307 -13.11 -7.49 13.93
C HIS A 307 -14.53 -8.08 14.07
N GLU A 308 -14.88 -8.58 15.25
CA GLU A 308 -16.23 -9.04 15.61
C GLU A 308 -17.30 -7.94 15.52
N GLU A 309 -16.93 -6.65 15.62
CA GLU A 309 -17.87 -5.54 15.43
C GLU A 309 -18.47 -5.52 14.01
N LEU A 310 -17.80 -6.17 13.05
CA LEU A 310 -18.27 -6.33 11.68
C LEU A 310 -19.19 -7.55 11.47
N ASP A 311 -19.42 -8.39 12.47
CA ASP A 311 -20.22 -9.63 12.33
C ASP A 311 -21.63 -9.36 11.77
N GLU A 312 -22.32 -8.35 12.32
CA GLU A 312 -23.67 -7.97 11.87
C GLU A 312 -23.65 -7.40 10.45
N ALA A 313 -22.73 -6.46 10.18
CA ALA A 313 -22.59 -5.83 8.86
C ALA A 313 -22.23 -6.87 7.78
N ALA A 314 -21.39 -7.84 8.11
CA ALA A 314 -20.97 -8.91 7.23
C ALA A 314 -22.11 -9.91 6.96
N ALA A 315 -22.91 -10.26 7.97
CA ALA A 315 -24.11 -11.08 7.80
C ALA A 315 -25.16 -10.39 6.91
N ALA A 316 -25.41 -9.10 7.13
CA ALA A 316 -26.32 -8.31 6.29
C ALA A 316 -25.80 -8.16 4.86
N TRP A 317 -24.48 -8.05 4.67
CA TRP A 317 -23.88 -8.07 3.34
C TRP A 317 -24.10 -9.41 2.64
N ARG A 318 -23.86 -10.54 3.32
CA ARG A 318 -24.11 -11.89 2.77
C ARG A 318 -25.55 -12.08 2.32
N GLU A 319 -26.53 -11.72 3.16
CA GLU A 319 -27.95 -11.83 2.81
C GLU A 319 -28.35 -11.01 1.57
N ARG A 320 -27.77 -9.81 1.42
CA ARG A 320 -28.00 -8.98 0.22
C ARG A 320 -27.42 -9.64 -1.04
N VAL A 321 -26.24 -10.23 -0.95
CA VAL A 321 -25.62 -10.93 -2.08
C VAL A 321 -26.41 -12.21 -2.40
N ASP A 322 -26.81 -13.00 -1.40
CA ASP A 322 -27.66 -14.19 -1.56
C ASP A 322 -28.95 -13.85 -2.31
N THR A 323 -29.61 -12.75 -1.92
CA THR A 323 -30.85 -12.26 -2.56
C THR A 323 -30.62 -11.87 -4.02
N ALA A 324 -29.48 -11.23 -4.32
CA ALA A 324 -29.13 -10.86 -5.70
C ALA A 324 -28.83 -12.09 -6.57
N VAL A 325 -28.15 -13.09 -6.01
CA VAL A 325 -27.83 -14.36 -6.70
C VAL A 325 -29.08 -15.24 -6.86
N ALA A 326 -30.05 -15.14 -5.94
CA ALA A 326 -31.27 -15.96 -5.98
C ALA A 326 -32.12 -15.78 -7.26
N GLY A 327 -31.97 -14.64 -7.95
CA GLY A 327 -32.68 -14.35 -9.20
C GLY A 327 -32.04 -14.91 -10.47
N ASP A 328 -30.83 -15.47 -10.39
CA ASP A 328 -30.03 -15.89 -11.56
C ASP A 328 -29.51 -17.32 -11.38
N ASP A 329 -30.09 -18.27 -12.11
CA ASP A 329 -29.75 -19.69 -12.00
C ASP A 329 -28.33 -20.01 -12.52
N ASP A 330 -27.83 -19.26 -13.51
CA ASP A 330 -26.45 -19.43 -14.00
C ASP A 330 -25.46 -18.99 -12.92
N LEU A 331 -25.73 -17.86 -12.25
CA LEU A 331 -24.91 -17.37 -11.15
C LEU A 331 -24.95 -18.31 -9.92
N LYS A 332 -26.11 -18.89 -9.59
CA LYS A 332 -26.20 -19.93 -8.54
C LYS A 332 -25.32 -21.14 -8.84
N ASN A 333 -25.41 -21.67 -10.06
CA ASN A 333 -24.63 -22.83 -10.48
C ASN A 333 -23.13 -22.53 -10.41
N TYR A 334 -22.76 -21.30 -10.77
CA TYR A 334 -21.39 -20.83 -10.69
C TYR A 334 -20.90 -20.68 -9.24
N VAL A 335 -21.68 -20.09 -8.34
CA VAL A 335 -21.37 -20.03 -6.89
C VAL A 335 -21.19 -21.43 -6.32
N ALA A 336 -22.10 -22.36 -6.64
CA ALA A 336 -21.98 -23.75 -6.19
C ALA A 336 -20.72 -24.46 -6.71
N GLN A 337 -20.22 -24.07 -7.89
CA GLN A 337 -18.93 -24.56 -8.38
C GLN A 337 -17.76 -24.02 -7.57
N LEU A 338 -17.77 -22.73 -7.22
CA LEU A 338 -16.74 -22.12 -6.37
C LEU A 338 -16.73 -22.73 -4.96
N GLU A 339 -17.91 -23.00 -4.39
CA GLU A 339 -18.03 -23.69 -3.10
C GLU A 339 -17.32 -25.04 -3.11
N ARG A 340 -17.59 -25.89 -4.11
CA ARG A 340 -16.92 -27.20 -4.23
C ARG A 340 -15.40 -27.07 -4.31
N GLN A 341 -14.89 -26.08 -5.03
CA GLN A 341 -13.45 -25.87 -5.17
C GLN A 341 -12.79 -25.46 -3.85
N ILE A 342 -13.46 -24.68 -3.00
CA ILE A 342 -12.93 -24.27 -1.70
C ILE A 342 -13.06 -25.39 -0.67
N ASP A 343 -14.22 -26.04 -0.59
CA ASP A 343 -14.47 -27.08 0.39
C ASP A 343 -13.49 -28.27 0.20
N GLU A 344 -13.06 -28.55 -1.04
CA GLU A 344 -12.01 -29.54 -1.34
C GLU A 344 -10.59 -29.11 -0.95
N ALA A 345 -10.33 -27.79 -0.80
CA ALA A 345 -9.02 -27.23 -0.49
C ALA A 345 -8.78 -27.00 1.01
N ASP A 346 -9.82 -26.67 1.78
CA ASP A 346 -9.74 -26.35 3.22
C ASP A 346 -9.39 -27.56 4.11
N ASP A 347 -9.64 -28.78 3.64
CA ASP A 347 -9.24 -30.03 4.32
C ASP A 347 -7.71 -30.18 4.49
N LEU A 348 -6.90 -29.24 3.97
CA LEU A 348 -5.44 -29.33 3.89
C LEU A 348 -4.67 -28.25 4.70
N LEU A 349 -5.33 -27.33 5.44
CA LEU A 349 -4.66 -26.18 6.10
C LEU A 349 -4.43 -26.34 7.64
N PRO A 350 -3.33 -25.79 8.22
CA PRO A 350 -3.05 -25.82 9.67
C PRO A 350 -3.98 -24.89 10.49
N THR A 351 -4.11 -25.16 11.80
CA THR A 351 -4.96 -24.38 12.72
C THR A 351 -4.32 -23.05 13.15
N GLY A 352 -5.15 -22.09 13.60
CA GLY A 352 -4.69 -20.74 13.96
C GLY A 352 -3.85 -20.65 15.23
N ASP A 353 -4.11 -21.49 16.22
CA ASP A 353 -3.36 -21.50 17.50
C ASP A 353 -1.88 -21.88 17.30
N ASP A 354 -1.61 -22.73 16.31
CA ASP A 354 -0.25 -23.12 15.92
C ASP A 354 0.51 -21.94 15.31
N LEU A 355 -0.18 -21.00 14.64
CA LEU A 355 0.42 -19.83 13.98
C LEU A 355 0.72 -18.70 14.96
N ALA A 356 -0.19 -18.40 15.88
CA ALA A 356 0.00 -17.38 16.92
C ALA A 356 1.19 -17.72 17.85
N THR A 357 1.33 -19.00 18.19
CA THR A 357 2.45 -19.48 19.02
C THR A 357 3.79 -19.32 18.32
N GLN A 358 3.84 -19.51 17.01
CA GLN A 358 5.04 -19.38 16.20
C GLN A 358 5.45 -17.90 16.02
N PHE A 359 4.50 -16.96 15.96
CA PHE A 359 4.76 -15.52 15.94
C PHE A 359 5.41 -14.99 17.20
N GLU A 360 4.90 -15.41 18.35
CA GLU A 360 5.50 -15.07 19.63
C GLU A 360 6.94 -15.56 19.78
N ALA A 361 7.27 -16.70 19.14
CA ALA A 361 8.63 -17.20 19.12
C ALA A 361 9.56 -16.33 18.25
N PHE A 362 9.05 -15.78 17.15
CA PHE A 362 9.79 -14.88 16.27
C PHE A 362 10.22 -13.58 16.97
N LEU A 363 9.26 -12.87 17.56
CA LEU A 363 9.49 -11.53 18.09
C LEU A 363 10.34 -11.51 19.36
N ARG A 364 10.51 -12.66 20.02
CA ARG A 364 11.39 -12.81 21.19
C ARG A 364 12.86 -12.97 20.83
N ASP A 365 13.18 -13.44 19.63
CA ASP A 365 14.55 -13.73 19.21
C ASP A 365 14.73 -13.49 17.69
N PRO A 366 14.71 -12.23 17.23
CA PRO A 366 14.73 -11.89 15.79
C PRO A 366 16.04 -12.23 15.05
N TRP A 367 17.05 -12.78 15.75
CA TRP A 367 18.42 -12.97 15.24
C TRP A 367 18.96 -14.41 15.36
N LYS A 368 18.13 -15.41 15.08
CA LYS A 368 18.65 -16.75 14.76
C LYS A 368 18.95 -16.92 13.29
#